data_AF-U3AGH2-F1
#
_entry.id   AF-U3AGH2-F1
#
_cell.length_a   1.000
_cell.length_b   1.000
_cell.length_c   1.000
_cell.angle_alpha   90.00
_cell.angle_beta   90.00
_cell.angle_gamma   90.00
#
_symmetry.space_group_name_H-M   'P 1'
#
loop_
_entity.id
_entity.type
_entity.pdbx_description
1 polymer ?
#
loop_
_entity_poly.entity_id
_entity_poly.type
_entity_poly.pdbx_seq_one_letter_code
_entity_poly.pdbx_strand_id
1 'polypeptide(L)'
;MITQNVDGLHAAAGSGADSLLEIHGNARRSVCVDCGATTPTADVRERVRDGETPPRCDCGGLLKPDVVLFGERLPDAFREARRLARDADAFLVAGSSLTVEPAASLPATAARHGDLCIVNYDATPHDDVATAVCRDDVTDVLPALAARLV
;
A
#
# COMPACT_ATOMS: atom_id res chain seq x y z
N MET A 1 9.02 3.64 -1.26
CA MET A 1 8.10 2.93 -0.34
C MET A 1 6.90 2.43 -1.11
N ILE A 2 6.59 1.14 -1.00
CA ILE A 2 5.40 0.52 -1.59
C ILE A 2 4.48 0.17 -0.42
N THR A 3 3.21 0.55 -0.46
CA THR A 3 2.26 0.25 0.62
C THR A 3 0.98 -0.39 0.10
N GLN A 4 0.58 -1.48 0.78
CA GLN A 4 -0.73 -2.12 0.61
C GLN A 4 -1.81 -1.43 1.45
N ASN A 5 -1.42 -0.55 2.37
CA ASN A 5 -2.34 0.15 3.26
C ASN A 5 -3.00 1.31 2.53
N VAL A 6 -4.21 1.63 2.96
CA VAL A 6 -5.04 2.71 2.39
C VAL A 6 -5.27 3.87 3.38
N ASP A 7 -4.66 3.80 4.57
CA ASP A 7 -4.87 4.76 5.67
C ASP A 7 -4.21 6.14 5.47
N GLY A 8 -3.26 6.24 4.53
CA GLY A 8 -2.49 7.45 4.25
C GLY A 8 -1.51 7.84 5.35
N LEU A 9 -1.15 6.94 6.27
CA LEU A 9 -0.23 7.23 7.38
C LEU A 9 1.20 7.51 6.91
N HIS A 10 1.67 6.86 5.86
CA HIS A 10 3.01 7.13 5.32
C HIS A 10 3.14 8.56 4.77
N ALA A 11 2.11 9.05 4.08
CA ALA A 11 2.05 10.44 3.64
C ALA A 11 1.97 11.40 4.84
N ALA A 12 1.15 11.08 5.86
CA ALA A 12 1.07 11.87 7.08
C ALA A 12 2.39 11.91 7.88
N ALA A 13 3.21 10.86 7.78
CA ALA A 13 4.55 10.80 8.35
C ALA A 13 5.61 11.56 7.53
N GLY A 14 5.23 12.21 6.43
CA GLY A 14 6.11 13.03 5.61
C GLY A 14 6.77 12.31 4.43
N SER A 15 6.31 11.11 4.06
CA SER A 15 6.76 10.47 2.82
C SER A 15 6.31 11.32 1.63
N GLY A 16 7.27 11.74 0.80
CA GLY A 16 7.00 12.53 -0.40
C GLY A 16 6.22 11.75 -1.46
N ALA A 17 5.52 12.48 -2.33
CA ALA A 17 4.71 11.89 -3.40
C ALA A 17 5.53 10.99 -4.34
N ASP A 18 6.79 11.37 -4.61
CA ASP A 18 7.67 10.62 -5.51
C ASP A 18 8.23 9.34 -4.89
N SER A 19 8.14 9.19 -3.56
CA SER A 19 8.70 8.04 -2.84
C SER A 19 7.63 7.10 -2.28
N LEU A 20 6.34 7.37 -2.51
CA LEU A 20 5.23 6.58 -1.99
C LEU A 20 4.36 6.02 -3.13
N LEU A 21 4.28 4.69 -3.20
CA LEU A 21 3.43 3.96 -4.14
C LEU A 21 2.27 3.29 -3.39
N GLU A 22 1.09 3.90 -3.48
CA GLU A 22 -0.17 3.42 -2.90
C GLU A 22 -0.81 2.38 -3.82
N ILE A 23 -0.40 1.12 -3.72
CA ILE A 23 -0.81 0.09 -4.69
C ILE A 23 -2.25 -0.38 -4.49
N HIS A 24 -2.88 -0.08 -3.35
CA HIS A 24 -4.31 -0.34 -3.10
C HIS A 24 -5.14 0.95 -2.99
N GLY A 25 -4.60 2.08 -3.45
CA GLY A 25 -5.27 3.39 -3.35
C GLY A 25 -5.18 4.00 -1.96
N ASN A 26 -6.07 4.95 -1.66
CA ASN A 26 -6.07 5.75 -0.44
C ASN A 26 -7.50 6.10 0.02
N ALA A 27 -7.86 5.69 1.23
CA ALA A 27 -9.19 5.87 1.82
C ALA A 27 -9.48 7.30 2.29
N ARG A 28 -8.54 8.24 2.16
CA ARG A 28 -8.74 9.67 2.45
C ARG A 28 -9.39 10.42 1.29
N ARG A 29 -9.42 9.83 0.09
CA ARG A 29 -10.09 10.39 -1.09
C ARG A 29 -11.10 9.39 -1.64
N SER A 30 -12.18 9.92 -2.20
CA SER A 30 -13.19 9.21 -2.96
C SER A 30 -13.02 9.57 -4.43
N VAL A 31 -13.26 8.62 -5.32
CA VAL A 31 -13.14 8.76 -6.77
C VAL A 31 -14.48 8.52 -7.46
N CYS A 32 -14.78 9.34 -8.46
CA CYS A 32 -15.91 9.11 -9.35
C CYS A 32 -15.59 7.96 -10.30
N VAL A 33 -16.45 6.96 -10.35
CA VAL A 33 -16.24 5.78 -11.21
C VAL A 33 -16.38 6.08 -12.71
N ASP A 34 -17.02 7.19 -13.07
CA ASP A 34 -17.26 7.56 -14.47
C ASP A 34 -16.20 8.54 -15.00
N CYS A 35 -15.90 9.60 -14.26
CA CYS A 35 -15.00 10.67 -14.72
C CYS A 35 -13.64 10.73 -14.01
N GLY A 36 -13.42 9.93 -12.97
CA GLY A 36 -12.16 9.89 -12.21
C GLY A 36 -11.91 11.10 -11.30
N ALA A 37 -12.83 12.06 -11.21
CA ALA A 37 -12.70 13.18 -10.30
C ALA A 37 -12.61 12.71 -8.84
N THR A 38 -11.72 13.32 -8.06
CA THR A 38 -11.50 12.97 -6.65
C THR A 38 -12.06 14.02 -5.71
N THR A 39 -12.63 13.57 -4.59
CA THR A 39 -13.15 14.41 -3.52
C THR A 39 -12.65 13.87 -2.18
N PRO A 40 -12.30 14.70 -1.18
CA PRO A 40 -11.96 14.19 0.15
C PRO A 40 -13.07 13.27 0.69
N THR A 41 -12.70 12.10 1.20
CA THR A 41 -13.68 11.13 1.70
C THR A 41 -14.43 11.65 2.92
N ALA A 42 -13.83 12.56 3.70
CA ALA A 42 -14.51 13.24 4.80
C ALA A 42 -15.77 13.97 4.32
N ASP A 43 -15.62 14.81 3.29
CA ASP A 43 -16.72 15.57 2.68
C ASP A 43 -17.80 14.64 2.10
N VAL A 44 -17.40 13.56 1.43
CA VAL A 44 -18.34 12.56 0.91
C VAL A 44 -19.08 11.85 2.04
N ARG A 45 -18.42 11.57 3.17
CA ARG A 45 -19.06 10.95 4.34
C ARG A 45 -20.07 11.88 5.00
N GLU A 46 -19.81 13.19 5.05
CA GLU A 46 -20.78 14.18 5.54
C GLU A 46 -22.04 14.17 4.67
N ARG A 47 -21.89 14.23 3.35
CA ARG A 47 -23.01 14.14 2.40
C ARG A 47 -23.85 12.87 2.58
N VAL A 48 -23.20 11.72 2.78
CA VAL A 48 -23.89 10.45 3.05
C VAL A 48 -24.66 10.50 4.38
N ARG A 49 -24.07 11.08 5.44
CA ARG A 49 -24.76 11.26 6.73
C ARG A 49 -25.99 12.17 6.62
N ASP A 50 -25.93 13.14 5.72
CA ASP A 50 -27.03 14.05 5.41
C ASP A 50 -28.08 13.44 4.47
N GLY A 51 -27.90 12.16 4.10
CA GLY A 51 -28.90 11.36 3.38
C GLY A 51 -28.59 11.11 1.91
N GLU A 52 -27.47 11.60 1.38
CA GLU A 52 -27.09 11.36 -0.01
C GLU A 52 -26.58 9.92 -0.22
N THR A 53 -27.49 9.00 -0.54
CA THR A 53 -27.16 7.58 -0.77
C THR A 53 -27.75 7.06 -2.08
N PRO A 54 -26.93 6.64 -3.06
CA PRO A 54 -25.46 6.71 -3.07
C PRO A 54 -24.94 8.13 -3.36
N PRO A 55 -23.76 8.51 -2.86
CA PRO A 55 -23.16 9.81 -3.13
C PRO A 55 -22.72 9.94 -4.60
N ARG A 56 -22.90 11.13 -5.18
CA ARG A 56 -22.65 11.40 -6.61
C ARG A 56 -21.62 12.49 -6.85
N CYS A 57 -20.88 12.35 -7.94
CA CYS A 57 -20.04 13.39 -8.49
C CYS A 57 -20.90 14.43 -9.22
N ASP A 58 -20.36 15.62 -9.46
CA ASP A 58 -21.01 16.68 -10.24
C ASP A 58 -21.36 16.24 -11.68
N CYS A 59 -20.64 15.25 -12.22
CA CYS A 59 -20.97 14.64 -13.50
C CYS A 59 -22.14 13.64 -13.44
N GLY A 60 -22.72 13.39 -12.26
CA GLY A 60 -23.78 12.43 -12.01
C GLY A 60 -23.30 11.01 -11.66
N GLY A 61 -22.03 10.70 -11.89
CA GLY A 61 -21.44 9.38 -11.59
C GLY A 61 -21.31 9.07 -10.11
N LEU A 62 -21.14 7.80 -9.76
CA LEU A 62 -21.05 7.36 -8.36
C LEU A 62 -19.68 7.65 -7.76
N LEU A 63 -19.66 8.17 -6.54
CA LEU A 63 -18.43 8.32 -5.75
C LEU A 63 -18.23 7.06 -4.90
N LYS A 64 -17.05 6.44 -5.03
CA LYS A 64 -16.58 5.37 -4.11
C LYS A 64 -15.30 5.80 -3.41
N PRO A 65 -14.98 5.30 -2.21
CA PRO A 65 -13.64 5.47 -1.64
C PRO A 65 -12.59 4.99 -2.66
N ASP A 66 -11.52 5.75 -2.85
CA ASP A 66 -10.44 5.45 -3.80
C ASP A 66 -9.52 4.34 -3.26
N VAL A 67 -10.12 3.21 -2.93
CA VAL A 67 -9.45 1.98 -2.53
C VAL A 67 -9.68 0.93 -3.59
N VAL A 68 -8.70 0.06 -3.80
CA VAL A 68 -8.85 -1.11 -4.66
C VAL A 68 -9.61 -2.18 -3.88
N LEU A 69 -10.78 -2.57 -4.38
CA LEU A 69 -11.56 -3.68 -3.86
C LEU A 69 -11.11 -5.00 -4.51
N PHE A 70 -11.39 -6.13 -3.87
CA PHE A 70 -11.11 -7.44 -4.47
C PHE A 70 -11.81 -7.59 -5.82
N GLY A 71 -11.04 -8.02 -6.82
CA GLY A 71 -11.50 -8.14 -8.21
C GLY A 71 -11.30 -6.88 -9.05
N GLU A 72 -10.94 -5.74 -8.46
CA GLU A 72 -10.55 -4.55 -9.22
C GLU A 72 -9.11 -4.63 -9.71
N ARG A 73 -8.81 -3.88 -10.77
CA ARG A 73 -7.44 -3.74 -11.27
C ARG A 73 -6.65 -2.81 -10.35
N LEU A 74 -5.40 -3.17 -10.07
CA LEU A 74 -4.46 -2.28 -9.39
C LEU A 74 -4.12 -1.06 -10.27
N PRO A 75 -3.82 0.10 -9.64
CA PRO A 75 -3.41 1.31 -10.32
C PRO A 75 -2.03 1.15 -10.98
N ASP A 76 -1.68 2.11 -11.84
CA ASP A 76 -0.39 2.15 -12.55
C ASP A 76 0.82 2.16 -11.60
N ALA A 77 0.63 2.66 -10.37
CA ALA A 77 1.63 2.58 -9.29
C ALA A 77 2.14 1.15 -9.05
N PHE A 78 1.32 0.12 -9.31
CA PHE A 78 1.76 -1.26 -9.19
C PHE A 78 2.76 -1.68 -10.28
N ARG A 79 2.65 -1.13 -11.49
CA ARG A 79 3.66 -1.39 -12.54
C ARG A 79 5.02 -0.86 -12.13
N GLU A 80 5.04 0.33 -11.54
CA GLU A 80 6.27 0.92 -11.00
C GLU A 80 6.78 0.14 -9.79
N ALA A 81 5.91 -0.28 -8.87
CA ALA A 81 6.28 -1.15 -7.74
C ALA A 81 6.96 -2.44 -8.21
N ARG A 82 6.45 -3.08 -9.27
CA ARG A 82 7.08 -4.26 -9.88
C ARG A 82 8.45 -3.98 -10.50
N ARG A 83 8.62 -2.80 -11.10
CA ARG A 83 9.91 -2.39 -11.67
C ARG A 83 10.93 -2.20 -10.55
N LEU A 84 10.58 -1.40 -9.53
CA LEU A 84 11.43 -1.15 -8.36
C LEU A 84 11.77 -2.44 -7.62
N ALA A 85 10.81 -3.36 -7.43
CA ALA A 85 11.06 -4.64 -6.78
C ALA A 85 12.07 -5.50 -7.56
N ARG A 86 12.04 -5.48 -8.89
CA ARG A 86 12.99 -6.22 -9.73
C ARG A 86 14.40 -5.63 -9.67
N ASP A 87 14.48 -4.31 -9.62
CA ASP A 87 15.75 -3.58 -9.70
C ASP A 87 16.38 -3.34 -8.30
N ALA A 88 15.74 -3.81 -7.23
CA ALA A 88 16.18 -3.57 -5.86
C ALA A 88 17.30 -4.51 -5.43
N ASP A 89 18.40 -3.94 -4.91
CA ASP A 89 19.47 -4.70 -4.25
C ASP A 89 19.05 -5.23 -2.87
N ALA A 90 18.05 -4.59 -2.24
CA ALA A 90 17.44 -5.01 -0.99
C ALA A 90 15.95 -4.66 -0.92
N PHE A 91 15.14 -5.55 -0.36
CA PHE A 91 13.70 -5.38 -0.19
C PHE A 91 13.30 -5.73 1.25
N LEU A 92 12.72 -4.74 1.95
CA LEU A 92 12.22 -4.92 3.32
C LEU A 92 10.70 -5.02 3.30
N VAL A 93 10.17 -6.17 3.74
CA VAL A 93 8.75 -6.33 4.08
C VAL A 93 8.57 -6.01 5.55
N ALA A 94 7.64 -5.12 5.87
CA ALA A 94 7.26 -4.79 7.24
C ALA A 94 5.75 -4.96 7.42
N GLY A 95 5.34 -5.88 8.29
CA GLY A 95 3.95 -6.03 8.72
C GLY A 95 2.99 -6.49 7.61
N SER A 96 3.40 -7.47 6.80
CA SER A 96 2.53 -8.09 5.80
C SER A 96 2.60 -9.61 5.87
N SER A 97 1.44 -10.26 5.81
CA SER A 97 1.34 -11.72 5.68
C SER A 97 1.76 -12.23 4.29
N LEU A 98 1.88 -11.34 3.30
CA LEU A 98 2.21 -11.66 1.91
C LEU A 98 1.28 -12.73 1.30
N THR A 99 -0.03 -12.59 1.54
CA THR A 99 -1.06 -13.51 1.01
C THR A 99 -1.95 -12.89 -0.06
N VAL A 100 -1.91 -11.57 -0.25
CA VAL A 100 -2.77 -10.84 -1.19
C VAL A 100 -2.03 -10.57 -2.49
N GLU A 101 -2.46 -11.24 -3.56
CA GLU A 101 -1.89 -11.05 -4.90
C GLU A 101 -2.52 -9.86 -5.62
N PRO A 102 -1.78 -9.21 -6.54
CA PRO A 102 -0.40 -9.53 -6.96
C PRO A 102 0.71 -8.89 -6.10
N ALA A 103 0.37 -8.22 -4.99
CA ALA A 103 1.34 -7.53 -4.14
C ALA A 103 2.31 -8.50 -3.44
N ALA A 104 1.80 -9.65 -3.01
CA ALA A 104 2.55 -10.74 -2.38
C ALA A 104 3.72 -11.24 -3.25
N SER A 105 3.62 -11.17 -4.58
CA SER A 105 4.71 -11.58 -5.48
C SER A 105 5.90 -10.60 -5.56
N LEU A 106 5.80 -9.37 -5.04
CA LEU A 106 6.88 -8.37 -5.13
C LEU A 106 8.16 -8.80 -4.39
N PRO A 107 8.10 -9.25 -3.12
CA PRO A 107 9.30 -9.64 -2.38
C PRO A 107 10.03 -10.83 -3.02
N ALA A 108 9.30 -11.85 -3.49
CA ALA A 108 9.89 -12.98 -4.21
C ALA A 108 10.54 -12.57 -5.54
N THR A 109 10.07 -11.48 -6.17
CA THR A 109 10.72 -10.92 -7.36
C THR A 109 12.07 -10.28 -7.00
N ALA A 110 12.12 -9.53 -5.90
CA ALA A 110 13.36 -8.90 -5.42
C ALA A 110 14.40 -9.93 -4.97
N ALA A 111 13.97 -10.98 -4.26
CA ALA A 111 14.84 -12.05 -3.75
C ALA A 111 15.61 -12.82 -4.85
N ARG A 112 15.25 -12.67 -6.13
CA ARG A 112 15.98 -13.29 -7.24
C ARG A 112 17.38 -12.69 -7.46
N HIS A 113 17.56 -11.43 -7.09
CA HIS A 113 18.77 -10.67 -7.39
C HIS A 113 19.27 -9.81 -6.22
N GLY A 114 18.42 -9.53 -5.22
CA GLY A 114 18.76 -8.76 -4.03
C GLY A 114 18.38 -9.46 -2.73
N ASP A 115 18.70 -8.82 -1.61
CA ASP A 115 18.38 -9.33 -0.28
C ASP A 115 16.91 -9.11 0.08
N LEU A 116 16.26 -10.13 0.61
CA LEU A 116 14.90 -10.03 1.14
C LEU A 116 14.93 -10.11 2.66
N CYS A 117 14.48 -9.05 3.33
CA CYS A 117 14.29 -9.00 4.77
C CYS A 117 12.80 -8.91 5.09
N ILE A 118 12.32 -9.73 6.03
CA ILE A 118 10.92 -9.75 6.45
C ILE A 118 10.83 -9.49 7.95
N VAL A 119 10.03 -8.50 8.35
CA VAL A 119 9.64 -8.24 9.73
C VAL A 119 8.13 -8.42 9.82
N ASN A 120 7.69 -9.51 10.44
CA ASN A 120 6.28 -9.84 10.60
C ASN A 120 6.10 -10.85 11.74
N TYR A 121 5.02 -10.73 12.51
CA TYR A 121 4.73 -11.68 13.61
C TYR A 121 4.57 -13.12 13.13
N ASP A 122 3.81 -13.31 12.05
CA ASP A 122 3.46 -14.62 11.52
C ASP A 122 4.37 -15.04 10.37
N ALA A 123 4.42 -16.35 10.13
CA ALA A 123 5.05 -16.94 8.94
C ALA A 123 4.45 -16.39 7.65
N THR A 124 5.30 -16.25 6.63
CA THR A 124 4.92 -15.78 5.30
C THR A 124 5.27 -16.83 4.25
N PRO A 125 4.61 -16.83 3.08
CA PRO A 125 4.96 -17.71 1.96
C PRO A 125 6.37 -17.50 1.37
N HIS A 126 7.14 -16.53 1.86
CA HIS A 126 8.45 -16.16 1.32
C HIS A 126 9.58 -16.24 2.36
N ASP A 127 9.33 -16.83 3.52
CA ASP A 127 10.35 -16.96 4.57
C ASP A 127 11.55 -17.83 4.14
N ASP A 128 11.31 -18.82 3.28
CA ASP A 128 12.32 -19.77 2.78
C ASP A 128 13.31 -19.14 1.80
N VAL A 129 12.90 -18.07 1.13
CA VAL A 129 13.73 -17.29 0.20
C VAL A 129 14.25 -15.98 0.79
N ALA A 130 13.88 -15.65 2.03
CA ALA A 130 14.32 -14.44 2.70
C ALA A 130 15.75 -14.58 3.24
N THR A 131 16.58 -13.56 3.02
CA THR A 131 17.90 -13.42 3.63
C THR A 131 17.79 -13.34 5.16
N ALA A 132 16.76 -12.65 5.66
CA ALA A 132 16.50 -12.55 7.09
C ALA A 132 15.00 -12.47 7.39
N VAL A 133 14.59 -13.12 8.47
CA VAL A 133 13.22 -13.09 8.98
C VAL A 133 13.24 -12.73 10.47
N CYS A 134 12.52 -11.69 10.85
CA CYS A 134 12.36 -11.23 12.22
C CYS A 134 10.89 -11.34 12.63
N ARG A 135 10.63 -12.10 13.70
CA ARG A 135 9.30 -12.35 14.25
C ARG A 135 9.03 -11.44 15.44
N ASP A 136 8.78 -10.18 15.16
CA ASP A 136 8.62 -9.18 16.20
C ASP A 136 7.84 -7.96 15.70
N ASP A 137 7.55 -7.02 16.60
CA ASP A 137 6.84 -5.79 16.29
C ASP A 137 7.66 -4.88 15.37
N VAL A 138 7.07 -4.46 14.25
CA VAL A 138 7.68 -3.49 13.33
C VAL A 138 7.97 -2.15 14.02
N THR A 139 7.20 -1.79 15.04
CA THR A 139 7.38 -0.55 15.82
C THR A 139 8.59 -0.60 16.75
N ASP A 140 9.07 -1.79 17.11
CA ASP A 140 10.29 -1.97 17.90
C ASP A 140 11.50 -2.22 16.99
N VAL A 141 11.36 -3.10 15.99
CA VAL A 141 12.46 -3.53 15.12
C VAL A 141 12.95 -2.42 14.22
N LEU A 142 12.06 -1.67 13.57
CA LEU A 142 12.47 -0.68 12.56
C LEU A 142 13.23 0.50 13.18
N PRO A 143 12.81 1.09 14.32
CA PRO A 143 13.61 2.11 15.00
C PRO A 143 14.95 1.59 15.50
N ALA A 144 15.00 0.37 16.05
CA ALA A 144 16.24 -0.25 16.51
C ALA A 144 17.22 -0.50 15.35
N LEU A 145 16.72 -0.92 14.19
CA LEU A 145 17.52 -1.07 12.97
C LEU A 145 18.04 0.29 12.48
N ALA A 146 17.17 1.30 12.41
CA ALA A 146 17.55 2.64 11.98
C ALA A 146 18.66 3.23 12.86
N ALA A 147 18.58 3.05 14.19
CA ALA A 147 19.59 3.52 15.13
C ALA A 147 20.98 2.87 14.95
N ARG A 148 21.08 1.73 14.26
CA ARG A 148 22.35 1.04 13.99
C ARG A 148 22.97 1.39 12.63
N LEU A 149 22.22 2.09 11.78
CA LEU A 149 22.67 2.52 10.44
C LEU A 149 23.26 3.94 10.43
N VAL A 150 23.19 4.64 11.57
CA VAL A 150 23.67 6.02 11.77
C VAL A 150 24.96 6.01 12.58
#